data_AF-A0AAP2Z6C1-F1
#
_entry.id   AF-A0AAP2Z6C1-F1
#
_cell.length_a   1.000
_cell.length_b   1.000
_cell.length_c   1.000
_cell.angle_alpha   90.00
_cell.angle_beta   90.00
_cell.angle_gamma   90.00
#
_symmetry.space_group_name_H-M   'P 1'
#
loop_
_entity.id
_entity.type
_entity.pdbx_description
1 polymer ?
#
loop_
_entity_poly.entity_id
_entity_poly.type
_entity_poly.pdbx_seq_one_letter_code
_entity_poly.pdbx_strand_id
1 'polypeptide(L)'
;MDRRRPPQTEEGWYVLHDFRTVDWDAWRDAPERQRALALEEGIDYLSSAMALEDIDGEDGDSALFSIVGHEADLLILHLRPTVADLEVLERRFEGTALAEFTEQTDSYLSVTEVSGYMSEEYFEDGEAADTGISRYIQSRLEPEIPDAEYVNFYPMDKRRDAEWNWYDLSFEERKEYMSAHGDIGRDYAGKVTQIISGSVGLDDHEWGVTLFADDPADIKDLLYEMRFDPSSSRFGEFGRFRFGRRFAPENLRAYFAGQQVSTDPTDGKPVEGAASGGHGDSSGHHGESSPSDGHHHGDASAHGEEADATDDADVRPELEELGVYAGQPHGEDIHAVVLYSEADADDLFEEVDGLRTNFDHYDSHVKTAVYDTEDDEAAVVSLWETERAANTAAGFLSDLPDIVRQAGDDEADSWGTMGMFYTVKPEHREDFVSTFADVGGLLEEMDGHRKTSLLANLEDENDMFIASRWDSREDAMEFFRSDAFGDTVEWGRDVLADRPRHVFLA
;
A
#
# COMPACT_ATOMS: atom_id res chain seq x y z
N MET A 1 -39.52 21.75 15.83
CA MET A 1 -38.25 21.01 15.96
C MET A 1 -37.68 20.95 14.57
N ASP A 2 -36.56 21.62 14.35
CA ASP A 2 -35.88 21.56 13.06
C ASP A 2 -35.24 20.18 12.92
N ARG A 3 -35.46 19.53 11.78
CA ARG A 3 -34.92 18.20 11.51
C ARG A 3 -33.41 18.34 11.30
N ARG A 4 -32.60 17.63 12.10
CA ARG A 4 -31.14 17.59 11.90
C ARG A 4 -30.79 16.84 10.62
N ARG A 5 -29.80 17.35 9.88
CA ARG A 5 -29.27 16.74 8.65
C ARG A 5 -28.23 15.69 9.05
N PRO A 6 -28.46 14.38 8.82
CA PRO A 6 -27.42 13.37 9.00
C PRO A 6 -26.30 13.59 7.98
N PRO A 7 -25.04 13.19 8.28
CA PRO A 7 -24.02 13.11 7.25
C PRO A 7 -24.41 12.08 6.19
N GLN A 8 -23.96 12.30 4.95
CA GLN A 8 -23.93 11.24 3.95
C GLN A 8 -22.75 10.31 4.27
N THR A 9 -22.92 9.05 3.94
CA THR A 9 -21.92 8.00 4.08
C THR A 9 -21.89 7.21 2.78
N GLU A 10 -20.71 6.75 2.41
CA GLU A 10 -20.56 5.59 1.52
C GLU A 10 -19.90 4.47 2.29
N GLU A 11 -20.34 3.26 1.99
CA GLU A 11 -19.92 2.04 2.65
C GLU A 11 -19.18 1.14 1.67
N GLY A 12 -18.07 0.55 2.12
CA GLY A 12 -17.27 -0.39 1.33
C GLY A 12 -17.35 -1.80 1.89
N TRP A 13 -16.19 -2.43 2.13
CA TRP A 13 -16.11 -3.78 2.66
C TRP A 13 -16.61 -3.91 4.11
N TYR A 14 -17.27 -5.02 4.39
CA TYR A 14 -17.61 -5.44 5.74
C TYR A 14 -16.35 -5.91 6.46
N VAL A 15 -16.26 -5.59 7.76
CA VAL A 15 -15.11 -5.87 8.61
C VAL A 15 -15.55 -6.75 9.77
N LEU A 16 -14.82 -7.85 10.00
CA LEU A 16 -14.96 -8.71 11.16
C LEU A 16 -13.65 -8.74 11.95
N HIS A 17 -13.69 -8.27 13.20
CA HIS A 17 -12.65 -8.52 14.19
C HIS A 17 -13.04 -9.75 15.01
N ASP A 18 -12.39 -10.90 14.82
CA ASP A 18 -12.61 -12.13 15.60
C ASP A 18 -11.53 -12.29 16.68
N PHE A 19 -11.89 -12.13 17.95
CA PHE A 19 -10.97 -12.22 19.09
C PHE A 19 -11.06 -13.55 19.82
N ARG A 20 -9.94 -14.28 19.87
CA ARG A 20 -9.87 -15.62 20.45
C ARG A 20 -8.86 -15.72 21.58
N THR A 21 -9.21 -16.43 22.65
CA THR A 21 -8.25 -16.91 23.66
C THR A 21 -7.91 -18.38 23.43
N VAL A 22 -6.70 -18.79 23.78
CA VAL A 22 -6.24 -20.16 23.71
C VAL A 22 -6.46 -20.85 25.06
N ASP A 23 -7.10 -22.02 25.05
CA ASP A 23 -7.09 -22.92 26.21
C ASP A 23 -5.71 -23.57 26.32
N TRP A 24 -4.81 -22.87 27.02
CA TRP A 24 -3.44 -23.31 27.21
C TRP A 24 -3.31 -24.60 28.04
N ASP A 25 -4.30 -24.94 28.88
CA ASP A 25 -4.31 -26.20 29.63
C ASP A 25 -4.65 -27.35 28.68
N ALA A 26 -5.72 -27.23 27.90
CA ALA A 26 -6.09 -28.20 26.86
C ALA A 26 -4.95 -28.38 25.85
N TRP A 27 -4.33 -27.29 25.40
CA TRP A 27 -3.19 -27.32 24.49
C TRP A 27 -2.01 -28.10 25.08
N ARG A 28 -1.64 -27.85 26.34
CA ARG A 28 -0.51 -28.56 26.98
C ARG A 28 -0.79 -30.05 27.21
N ASP A 29 -2.04 -30.40 27.51
CA ASP A 29 -2.46 -31.78 27.79
C ASP A 29 -2.67 -32.61 26.51
N ALA A 30 -2.84 -31.96 25.36
CA ALA A 30 -3.05 -32.62 24.07
C ALA A 30 -1.81 -33.40 23.59
N PRO A 31 -1.99 -34.61 23.00
CA PRO A 31 -0.94 -35.33 22.32
C PRO A 31 -0.31 -34.49 21.20
N GLU A 32 1.00 -34.67 20.98
CA GLU A 32 1.77 -33.96 19.93
C GLU A 32 1.11 -34.04 18.55
N ARG A 33 0.52 -35.17 18.19
CA ARG A 33 -0.20 -35.34 16.92
C ARG A 33 -1.41 -34.41 16.78
N GLN A 34 -2.17 -34.18 17.86
CA GLN A 34 -3.32 -33.28 17.82
C GLN A 34 -2.86 -31.82 17.72
N ARG A 35 -1.82 -31.45 18.47
CA ARG A 35 -1.21 -30.13 18.38
C ARG A 35 -0.65 -29.85 16.98
N ALA A 36 0.02 -30.83 16.37
CA ALA A 36 0.56 -30.70 15.02
C ALA A 36 -0.56 -30.51 13.98
N LEU A 37 -1.65 -31.29 14.09
CA LEU A 37 -2.82 -31.16 13.22
C LEU A 37 -3.50 -29.80 13.39
N ALA A 38 -3.70 -29.35 14.63
CA ALA A 38 -4.29 -28.04 14.93
C ALA A 38 -3.47 -26.90 14.33
N LEU A 39 -2.14 -26.96 14.43
CA LEU A 39 -1.27 -25.95 13.81
C LEU A 39 -1.29 -26.04 12.29
N GLU A 40 -1.30 -27.25 11.71
CA GLU A 40 -1.39 -27.44 10.25
C GLU A 40 -2.70 -26.89 9.69
N GLU A 41 -3.85 -27.34 10.20
CA GLU A 41 -5.15 -26.87 9.73
C GLU A 41 -5.39 -25.38 10.03
N GLY A 42 -4.85 -24.88 11.14
CA GLY A 42 -4.91 -23.46 11.48
C GLY A 42 -4.11 -22.59 10.52
N ILE A 43 -2.87 -23.00 10.20
CA ILE A 43 -2.03 -22.34 9.20
C ILE A 43 -2.73 -22.37 7.83
N ASP A 44 -3.20 -23.53 7.40
CA ASP A 44 -3.87 -23.69 6.11
C ASP A 44 -5.11 -22.80 5.99
N TYR A 45 -5.94 -22.73 7.04
CA TYR A 45 -7.11 -21.84 7.06
C TYR A 45 -6.70 -20.36 6.94
N LEU A 46 -5.73 -19.92 7.75
CA LEU A 46 -5.30 -18.53 7.79
C LEU A 46 -4.64 -18.12 6.47
N SER A 47 -3.73 -18.93 5.93
CA SER A 47 -3.10 -18.68 4.64
C SER A 47 -4.13 -18.68 3.50
N SER A 48 -5.12 -19.58 3.51
CA SER A 48 -6.23 -19.61 2.55
C SER A 48 -7.06 -18.31 2.59
N ALA A 49 -7.35 -17.80 3.79
CA ALA A 49 -8.11 -16.56 3.96
C ALA A 49 -7.32 -15.29 3.59
N MET A 50 -5.99 -15.30 3.75
CA MET A 50 -5.10 -14.22 3.32
C MET A 50 -4.86 -14.24 1.81
N ALA A 51 -4.92 -15.42 1.18
CA ALA A 51 -4.87 -15.59 -0.26
C ALA A 51 -6.26 -15.48 -0.96
N LEU A 52 -7.29 -15.08 -0.21
CA LEU A 52 -8.67 -14.88 -0.68
C LEU A 52 -9.31 -16.08 -1.39
N GLU A 53 -8.86 -17.31 -1.09
CA GLU A 53 -9.39 -18.53 -1.70
C GLU A 53 -10.84 -18.85 -1.27
N ASP A 54 -11.40 -18.08 -0.34
CA ASP A 54 -12.78 -18.20 0.11
C ASP A 54 -13.81 -17.51 -0.81
N ILE A 55 -13.36 -16.64 -1.72
CA ILE A 55 -14.23 -15.86 -2.62
C ILE A 55 -13.82 -16.00 -4.09
N ASP A 56 -14.75 -15.71 -4.99
CA ASP A 56 -14.48 -15.61 -6.43
C ASP A 56 -14.05 -14.17 -6.75
N GLY A 57 -12.75 -13.87 -6.63
CA GLY A 57 -12.17 -12.55 -6.90
C GLY A 57 -10.98 -12.22 -5.99
N GLU A 58 -10.45 -11.01 -6.11
CA GLU A 58 -9.33 -10.50 -5.31
C GLU A 58 -9.77 -9.37 -4.35
N ASP A 59 -11.09 -9.17 -4.20
CA ASP A 59 -11.67 -8.10 -3.38
C ASP A 59 -11.79 -8.52 -1.91
N GLY A 60 -10.77 -8.26 -1.11
CA GLY A 60 -10.82 -8.42 0.33
C GLY A 60 -9.42 -8.43 0.94
N ASP A 61 -9.36 -8.58 2.27
CA ASP A 61 -8.07 -8.83 2.94
C ASP A 61 -8.28 -9.59 4.27
N SER A 62 -7.24 -10.27 4.74
CA SER A 62 -7.20 -10.87 6.08
C SER A 62 -5.85 -10.65 6.73
N ALA A 63 -5.83 -10.51 8.06
CA ALA A 63 -4.58 -10.44 8.82
C ALA A 63 -4.70 -11.10 10.19
N LEU A 64 -3.56 -11.59 10.68
CA LEU A 64 -3.42 -12.25 11.98
C LEU A 64 -2.54 -11.44 12.92
N PHE A 65 -3.04 -11.26 14.14
CA PHE A 65 -2.32 -10.55 15.19
C PHE A 65 -2.34 -11.34 16.48
N SER A 66 -1.23 -11.25 17.22
CA SER A 66 -1.18 -11.66 18.63
C SER A 66 -1.69 -10.52 19.48
N ILE A 67 -2.61 -10.77 20.41
CA ILE A 67 -3.13 -9.75 21.32
C ILE A 67 -2.37 -9.81 22.65
N VAL A 68 -1.93 -8.65 23.13
CA VAL A 68 -1.22 -8.54 24.41
C VAL A 68 -2.23 -8.35 25.54
N GLY A 69 -2.20 -9.25 26.51
CA GLY A 69 -3.02 -9.15 27.71
C GLY A 69 -3.75 -10.46 28.01
N HIS A 70 -4.92 -10.35 28.65
CA HIS A 70 -5.76 -11.49 29.01
C HIS A 70 -7.11 -11.47 28.30
N GLU A 71 -7.36 -10.44 27.50
CA GLU A 71 -8.67 -10.21 26.89
C GLU A 71 -8.86 -11.00 25.59
N ALA A 72 -7.75 -11.31 24.91
CA ALA A 72 -7.64 -12.23 23.79
C ALA A 72 -6.16 -12.64 23.67
N ASP A 73 -5.90 -13.75 22.98
CA ASP A 73 -4.56 -14.21 22.58
C ASP A 73 -4.32 -13.94 21.08
N LEU A 74 -5.38 -14.06 20.26
CA LEU A 74 -5.36 -13.86 18.81
C LEU A 74 -6.46 -12.88 18.39
N LEU A 75 -6.16 -12.09 17.36
CA LEU A 75 -7.14 -11.38 16.52
C LEU A 75 -6.98 -11.87 15.09
N ILE A 76 -8.07 -12.33 14.52
CA ILE A 76 -8.19 -12.59 13.08
C ILE A 76 -9.07 -11.48 12.51
N LEU A 77 -8.48 -10.62 11.68
CA LEU A 77 -9.17 -9.51 11.04
C LEU A 77 -9.50 -9.91 9.60
N HIS A 78 -10.77 -9.80 9.22
CA HIS A 78 -11.24 -10.05 7.86
C HIS A 78 -11.97 -8.83 7.31
N LEU A 79 -11.66 -8.46 6.06
CA LEU A 79 -12.40 -7.50 5.26
C LEU A 79 -12.95 -8.21 4.02
N ARG A 80 -14.27 -8.12 3.78
CA ARG A 80 -14.92 -8.76 2.63
C ARG A 80 -16.04 -7.91 2.03
N PRO A 81 -16.35 -8.05 0.73
CA PRO A 81 -17.42 -7.30 0.07
C PRO A 81 -18.81 -7.64 0.61
N THR A 82 -19.01 -8.84 1.16
CA THR A 82 -20.30 -9.25 1.71
C THR A 82 -20.20 -9.86 3.10
N VAL A 83 -21.26 -9.67 3.90
CA VAL A 83 -21.42 -10.33 5.21
C VAL A 83 -21.46 -11.87 5.08
N ALA A 84 -21.94 -12.39 3.95
CA ALA A 84 -22.00 -13.83 3.72
C ALA A 84 -20.60 -14.44 3.64
N ASP A 85 -19.63 -13.73 3.05
CA ASP A 85 -18.24 -14.18 2.96
C ASP A 85 -17.58 -14.19 4.35
N LEU A 86 -17.86 -13.17 5.17
CA LEU A 86 -17.45 -13.15 6.59
C LEU A 86 -18.06 -14.31 7.38
N GLU A 87 -19.35 -14.61 7.19
CA GLU A 87 -20.01 -15.77 7.83
C GLU A 87 -19.31 -17.08 7.43
N VAL A 88 -18.99 -17.25 6.15
CA VAL A 88 -18.29 -18.45 5.67
C VAL A 88 -16.92 -18.59 6.33
N LEU A 89 -16.13 -17.53 6.40
CA LEU A 89 -14.83 -17.54 7.08
C LEU A 89 -14.95 -17.90 8.55
N GLU A 90 -15.86 -17.24 9.26
CA GLU A 90 -16.09 -17.48 10.69
C GLU A 90 -16.49 -18.94 10.95
N ARG A 91 -17.39 -19.51 10.14
CA ARG A 91 -17.83 -20.91 10.29
C ARG A 91 -16.79 -21.92 9.82
N ARG A 92 -15.94 -21.58 8.84
CA ARG A 92 -14.82 -22.43 8.39
C ARG A 92 -13.76 -22.57 9.48
N PHE A 93 -13.48 -21.51 10.25
CA PHE A 93 -12.54 -21.60 11.38
C PHE A 93 -12.98 -22.66 12.38
N GLU A 94 -14.28 -22.67 12.74
CA GLU A 94 -14.87 -23.66 13.67
C GLU A 94 -14.76 -25.11 13.19
N GLY A 95 -14.49 -25.33 11.91
CA GLY A 95 -14.23 -26.66 11.33
C GLY A 95 -12.80 -27.17 11.51
N THR A 96 -11.87 -26.33 11.96
CA THR A 96 -10.45 -26.67 12.12
C THR A 96 -10.17 -27.35 13.47
N ALA A 97 -9.13 -28.17 13.53
CA ALA A 97 -8.62 -28.71 14.79
C ALA A 97 -8.02 -27.63 15.70
N LEU A 98 -7.64 -26.45 15.16
CA LEU A 98 -7.21 -25.31 15.97
C LEU A 98 -8.35 -24.78 16.84
N ALA A 99 -9.57 -24.73 16.30
CA ALA A 99 -10.74 -24.22 17.00
C ALA A 99 -11.01 -24.96 18.31
N GLU A 100 -10.70 -26.26 18.40
CA GLU A 100 -10.84 -27.04 19.64
C GLU A 100 -9.98 -26.50 20.81
N PHE A 101 -8.94 -25.73 20.51
CA PHE A 101 -8.04 -25.11 21.49
C PHE A 101 -8.29 -23.61 21.69
N THR A 102 -9.29 -23.05 21.03
CA THR A 102 -9.59 -21.62 21.13
C THR A 102 -11.03 -21.38 21.58
N GLU A 103 -11.26 -20.27 22.27
CA GLU A 103 -12.59 -19.76 22.60
C GLU A 103 -12.73 -18.36 22.00
N GLN A 104 -13.82 -18.11 21.26
CA GLN A 104 -14.18 -16.78 20.80
C GLN A 104 -14.67 -15.96 22.00
N THR A 105 -13.89 -14.95 22.38
CA THR A 105 -14.13 -14.14 23.59
C THR A 105 -14.82 -12.82 23.31
N ASP A 106 -14.66 -12.30 22.10
CA ASP A 106 -15.22 -11.04 21.65
C ASP A 106 -15.26 -11.05 20.12
N SER A 107 -16.11 -10.22 19.53
CA SER A 107 -16.16 -10.01 18.09
C SER A 107 -16.66 -8.61 17.78
N TYR A 108 -16.34 -8.08 16.61
CA TYR A 108 -16.91 -6.81 16.15
C TYR A 108 -17.24 -6.85 14.66
N LEU A 109 -18.52 -6.63 14.31
CA LEU A 109 -18.99 -6.57 12.93
C LEU A 109 -19.28 -5.12 12.52
N SER A 110 -18.67 -4.68 11.43
CA SER A 110 -18.81 -3.31 10.94
C SER A 110 -18.66 -3.24 9.42
N VAL A 111 -18.74 -2.04 8.83
CA VAL A 111 -18.50 -1.78 7.41
C VAL A 111 -17.63 -0.54 7.27
N THR A 112 -16.60 -0.57 6.41
CA THR A 112 -15.76 0.62 6.16
C THR A 112 -16.63 1.79 5.72
N GLU A 113 -16.34 2.99 6.23
CA GLU A 113 -17.21 4.15 6.04
C GLU A 113 -16.39 5.39 5.70
N VAL A 114 -16.78 6.08 4.61
CA VAL A 114 -16.33 7.44 4.31
C VAL A 114 -17.48 8.41 4.59
N SER A 115 -17.27 9.33 5.53
CA SER A 115 -18.28 10.32 5.90
C SER A 115 -18.16 11.61 5.09
N GLY A 116 -19.30 12.17 4.67
CA GLY A 116 -19.39 13.44 3.93
C GLY A 116 -19.05 14.70 4.74
N TYR A 117 -18.45 14.58 5.93
CA TYR A 117 -17.89 15.74 6.63
C TYR A 117 -16.65 16.29 5.92
N MET A 118 -15.81 15.41 5.38
CA MET A 118 -14.53 15.76 4.74
C MET A 118 -14.57 15.65 3.22
N SER A 119 -15.63 15.07 2.65
CA SER A 119 -15.78 14.83 1.21
C SER A 119 -17.09 15.40 0.66
N GLU A 120 -17.54 16.56 1.16
CA GLU A 120 -18.83 17.17 0.74
C GLU A 120 -18.86 17.43 -0.78
N GLU A 121 -17.73 17.80 -1.39
CA GLU A 121 -17.60 18.02 -2.85
C GLU A 121 -17.85 16.74 -3.66
N TYR A 122 -17.38 15.59 -3.17
CA TYR A 122 -17.65 14.28 -3.79
C TYR A 122 -19.16 13.95 -3.79
N PHE A 123 -19.85 14.23 -2.68
CA PHE A 123 -21.28 13.95 -2.55
C PHE A 123 -22.21 14.96 -3.25
N GLU A 124 -21.72 16.17 -3.52
CA GLU A 124 -22.53 17.24 -4.13
C GLU A 124 -22.52 17.19 -5.66
N ASP A 125 -21.39 16.84 -6.30
CA ASP A 125 -21.25 16.96 -7.76
C ASP A 125 -21.31 15.65 -8.56
N GLY A 126 -21.20 14.46 -7.95
CA GLY A 126 -21.54 13.13 -8.52
C GLY A 126 -20.82 12.68 -9.80
N GLU A 127 -20.16 13.57 -10.53
CA GLU A 127 -19.40 13.36 -11.77
C GLU A 127 -18.16 14.29 -11.85
N ALA A 128 -17.90 15.13 -10.84
CA ALA A 128 -16.80 16.10 -10.81
C ALA A 128 -15.86 15.97 -9.60
N ALA A 129 -15.84 14.81 -8.95
CA ALA A 129 -14.72 14.50 -8.07
C ALA A 129 -13.50 14.25 -8.97
N ASP A 130 -12.47 15.07 -8.80
CA ASP A 130 -11.16 14.83 -9.38
C ASP A 130 -10.75 13.34 -9.20
N THR A 131 -10.02 12.77 -10.16
CA THR A 131 -9.66 11.33 -10.15
C THR A 131 -8.92 10.97 -8.86
N GLY A 132 -8.13 11.89 -8.31
CA GLY A 132 -7.46 11.77 -7.01
C GLY A 132 -8.41 11.59 -5.83
N ILE A 133 -9.46 12.42 -5.70
CA ILE A 133 -10.44 12.32 -4.60
C ILE A 133 -11.19 10.99 -4.68
N SER A 134 -11.54 10.55 -5.89
CA SER A 134 -12.23 9.28 -6.09
C SER A 134 -11.37 8.09 -5.66
N ARG A 135 -10.06 8.09 -6.00
CA ARG A 135 -9.12 7.07 -5.53
C ARG A 135 -8.91 7.10 -4.01
N TYR A 136 -8.81 8.29 -3.42
CA TYR A 136 -8.71 8.42 -1.96
C TYR A 136 -9.95 7.84 -1.25
N ILE A 137 -11.14 8.08 -1.80
CA ILE A 137 -12.37 7.51 -1.25
C ILE A 137 -12.39 5.99 -1.43
N GLN A 138 -12.06 5.49 -2.62
CA GLN A 138 -12.01 4.06 -2.88
C GLN A 138 -11.01 3.33 -1.96
N SER A 139 -9.80 3.88 -1.76
CA SER A 139 -8.81 3.28 -0.85
C SER A 139 -9.26 3.23 0.62
N ARG A 140 -10.29 3.98 0.99
CA ARG A 140 -10.90 3.97 2.32
C ARG A 140 -12.14 3.09 2.41
N LEU A 141 -12.86 2.90 1.30
CA LEU A 141 -13.99 1.98 1.19
C LEU A 141 -13.49 0.53 1.05
N GLU A 142 -12.45 0.32 0.26
CA GLU A 142 -11.89 -1.00 -0.08
C GLU A 142 -10.39 -1.04 0.30
N PRO A 143 -10.06 -0.87 1.60
CA PRO A 143 -8.67 -0.77 2.02
C PRO A 143 -7.98 -2.15 2.07
N GLU A 144 -6.72 -2.18 1.65
CA GLU A 144 -5.79 -3.22 2.11
C GLU A 144 -5.42 -2.98 3.58
N ILE A 145 -5.24 -4.07 4.34
CA ILE A 145 -4.73 -4.01 5.71
C ILE A 145 -3.24 -3.61 5.66
N PRO A 146 -2.84 -2.50 6.32
CA PRO A 146 -1.45 -2.06 6.31
C PRO A 146 -0.51 -3.14 6.86
N ASP A 147 0.66 -3.30 6.23
CA ASP A 147 1.72 -4.21 6.68
C ASP A 147 2.55 -3.58 7.80
N ALA A 148 1.84 -3.08 8.82
CA ALA A 148 2.44 -2.50 10.00
C ALA A 148 2.69 -3.56 11.09
N GLU A 149 3.73 -3.36 11.90
CA GLU A 149 4.06 -4.31 12.97
C GLU A 149 2.94 -4.41 14.03
N TYR A 150 2.25 -3.31 14.34
CA TYR A 150 1.27 -3.25 15.42
C TYR A 150 -0.12 -2.87 14.96
N VAL A 151 -1.12 -3.37 15.69
CA VAL A 151 -2.53 -3.00 15.55
C VAL A 151 -3.10 -2.55 16.89
N ASN A 152 -3.96 -1.53 16.85
CA ASN A 152 -4.84 -1.19 17.95
C ASN A 152 -6.29 -1.12 17.46
N PHE A 153 -7.18 -1.86 18.11
CA PHE A 153 -8.61 -1.80 17.86
C PHE A 153 -9.34 -1.26 19.08
N TYR A 154 -10.32 -0.39 18.86
CA TYR A 154 -11.32 -0.05 19.87
C TYR A 154 -12.64 0.37 19.21
N PRO A 155 -13.80 -0.03 19.78
CA PRO A 155 -15.07 0.52 19.36
C PRO A 155 -15.38 1.82 20.11
N MET A 156 -16.21 2.69 19.51
CA MET A 156 -16.58 3.96 20.13
C MET A 156 -17.96 4.47 19.69
N ASP A 157 -18.52 5.34 20.53
CA ASP A 157 -19.75 6.09 20.28
C ASP A 157 -19.53 7.60 20.33
N LYS A 158 -20.47 8.34 19.76
CA LYS A 158 -20.67 9.77 20.00
C LYS A 158 -21.77 9.97 21.03
N ARG A 159 -21.41 10.59 22.15
CA ARG A 159 -22.26 10.86 23.32
C ARG A 159 -23.60 11.52 22.98
N ARG A 160 -24.65 11.10 23.69
CA ARG A 160 -26.03 11.60 23.59
C ARG A 160 -26.61 12.12 24.92
N ASP A 161 -25.77 12.74 25.74
CA ASP A 161 -26.15 13.27 27.05
C ASP A 161 -26.79 14.65 26.98
N ALA A 162 -27.50 15.04 28.06
CA ALA A 162 -28.26 16.30 28.10
C ALA A 162 -27.42 17.58 27.89
N GLU A 163 -26.13 17.56 28.24
CA GLU A 163 -25.21 18.68 28.03
C GLU A 163 -24.44 18.56 26.71
N TRP A 164 -24.03 17.34 26.36
CA TRP A 164 -23.20 17.04 25.20
C TRP A 164 -23.86 15.92 24.38
N ASN A 165 -24.70 16.33 23.42
CA ASN A 165 -25.35 15.43 22.48
C ASN A 165 -24.89 15.72 21.06
N TRP A 166 -24.06 14.84 20.50
CA TRP A 166 -23.52 14.95 19.14
C TRP A 166 -24.63 15.02 18.08
N TYR A 167 -25.69 14.24 18.28
CA TYR A 167 -26.77 14.11 17.31
C TYR A 167 -27.74 15.30 17.32
N ASP A 168 -27.72 16.10 18.39
CA ASP A 168 -28.48 17.35 18.48
C ASP A 168 -27.77 18.56 17.87
N LEU A 169 -26.47 18.46 17.52
CA LEU A 169 -25.73 19.52 16.83
C LEU A 169 -26.24 19.74 15.40
N SER A 170 -26.02 20.94 14.86
CA SER A 170 -26.18 21.19 13.42
C SER A 170 -25.12 20.42 12.62
N PHE A 171 -25.31 20.33 11.30
CA PHE A 171 -24.32 19.68 10.45
C PHE A 171 -23.01 20.48 10.45
N GLU A 172 -23.10 21.80 10.37
CA GLU A 172 -21.98 22.74 10.34
C GLU A 172 -21.15 22.66 11.63
N GLU A 173 -21.82 22.59 12.79
CA GLU A 173 -21.14 22.40 14.07
C GLU A 173 -20.36 21.08 14.12
N ARG A 174 -20.96 19.99 13.61
CA ARG A 174 -20.27 18.69 13.54
C ARG A 174 -19.10 18.71 12.55
N LYS A 175 -19.27 19.37 11.40
CA LYS A 175 -18.22 19.53 10.39
C LYS A 175 -17.01 20.28 10.96
N GLU A 176 -17.23 21.35 11.70
CA GLU A 176 -16.15 22.11 12.36
C GLU A 176 -15.38 21.24 13.37
N TYR A 177 -16.08 20.49 14.22
CA TYR A 177 -15.44 19.54 15.13
C TYR A 177 -14.66 18.45 14.38
N MET A 178 -15.21 17.91 13.29
CA MET A 178 -14.53 16.86 12.54
C MET A 178 -13.35 17.35 11.72
N SER A 179 -13.39 18.59 11.23
CA SER A 179 -12.25 19.23 10.56
C SER A 179 -11.06 19.32 11.52
N ALA A 180 -11.27 19.90 12.71
CA ALA A 180 -10.21 20.03 13.72
C ALA A 180 -9.65 18.68 14.17
N HIS A 181 -10.51 17.66 14.27
CA HIS A 181 -10.08 16.29 14.57
C HIS A 181 -9.25 15.67 13.43
N GLY A 182 -9.65 15.91 12.18
CA GLY A 182 -8.93 15.47 10.99
C GLY A 182 -7.55 16.13 10.86
N ASP A 183 -7.43 17.41 11.23
CA ASP A 183 -6.16 18.13 11.22
C ASP A 183 -5.11 17.43 12.11
N ILE A 184 -5.49 17.00 13.32
CA ILE A 184 -4.61 16.20 14.20
C ILE A 184 -4.24 14.88 13.54
N GLY A 185 -5.19 14.20 12.87
CA GLY A 185 -4.90 12.95 12.17
C GLY A 185 -3.86 13.10 11.05
N ARG A 186 -3.90 14.22 10.32
CA ARG A 186 -2.93 14.52 9.24
C ARG A 186 -1.50 14.69 9.76
N ASP A 187 -1.32 15.21 10.98
CA ASP A 187 0.01 15.33 11.60
C ASP A 187 0.69 13.97 11.88
N TYR A 188 -0.08 12.87 11.84
CA TYR A 188 0.38 11.49 12.01
C TYR A 188 0.39 10.69 10.70
N ALA A 189 0.23 11.36 9.56
CA ALA A 189 0.43 10.76 8.24
C ALA A 189 1.82 10.09 8.15
N GLY A 190 1.87 8.89 7.59
CA GLY A 190 3.07 8.05 7.54
C GLY A 190 3.44 7.35 8.85
N LYS A 191 2.81 7.70 9.99
CA LYS A 191 3.08 7.03 11.28
C LYS A 191 1.96 6.09 11.70
N VAL A 192 0.73 6.54 11.53
CA VAL A 192 -0.46 5.79 11.90
C VAL A 192 -1.44 5.76 10.73
N THR A 193 -1.78 4.56 10.27
CA THR A 193 -2.84 4.34 9.29
C THR A 193 -4.10 3.90 10.02
N GLN A 194 -5.25 4.46 9.65
CA GLN A 194 -6.54 4.13 10.26
C GLN A 194 -7.51 3.49 9.27
N ILE A 195 -8.22 2.48 9.74
CA ILE A 195 -9.46 1.98 9.13
C ILE A 195 -10.59 2.32 10.10
N ILE A 196 -11.54 3.11 9.61
CA ILE A 196 -12.75 3.49 10.34
C ILE A 196 -13.92 2.76 9.72
N SER A 197 -14.69 2.06 10.55
CA SER A 197 -15.85 1.30 10.12
C SER A 197 -17.09 1.66 10.93
N GLY A 198 -18.19 1.96 10.24
CA GLY A 198 -19.50 2.19 10.84
C GLY A 198 -20.18 0.88 11.25
N SER A 199 -20.88 0.88 12.38
CA SER A 199 -21.54 -0.33 12.92
C SER A 199 -22.93 -0.07 13.49
N VAL A 200 -23.50 1.11 13.25
CA VAL A 200 -24.87 1.43 13.69
C VAL A 200 -25.87 0.43 13.10
N GLY A 201 -26.42 -0.44 13.96
CA GLY A 201 -27.35 -1.49 13.56
C GLY A 201 -26.70 -2.83 13.19
N LEU A 202 -25.37 -2.92 13.24
CA LEU A 202 -24.58 -4.13 13.05
C LEU A 202 -24.01 -4.66 14.38
N ASP A 203 -23.55 -3.75 15.26
CA ASP A 203 -22.93 -4.10 16.56
C ASP A 203 -23.35 -3.13 17.69
N ASP A 204 -22.78 -3.31 18.88
CA ASP A 204 -23.13 -2.62 20.13
C ASP A 204 -22.71 -1.13 20.14
N HIS A 205 -21.67 -0.77 19.39
CA HIS A 205 -21.14 0.59 19.29
C HIS A 205 -21.38 1.19 17.89
N GLU A 206 -21.23 2.50 17.77
CA GLU A 206 -21.50 3.25 16.53
C GLU A 206 -20.38 3.14 15.49
N TRP A 207 -19.11 3.05 15.92
CA TRP A 207 -17.95 2.83 15.04
C TRP A 207 -16.91 1.87 15.63
N GLY A 208 -16.25 1.10 14.76
CA GLY A 208 -14.98 0.42 15.03
C GLY A 208 -13.81 1.27 14.51
N VAL A 209 -12.77 1.43 15.33
CA VAL A 209 -11.54 2.13 14.95
C VAL A 209 -10.37 1.16 15.02
N THR A 210 -9.71 0.94 13.89
CA THR A 210 -8.51 0.11 13.79
C THR A 210 -7.33 0.97 13.34
N LEU A 211 -6.29 1.02 14.16
CA LEU A 211 -5.06 1.78 13.92
C LEU A 211 -3.90 0.82 13.69
N PHE A 212 -3.06 1.14 12.72
CA PHE A 212 -1.88 0.38 12.34
C PHE A 212 -0.66 1.29 12.41
N ALA A 213 0.44 0.81 13.00
CA ALA A 213 1.69 1.57 13.12
C ALA A 213 2.88 0.63 13.35
N ASP A 214 4.08 1.07 12.96
CA ASP A 214 5.33 0.36 13.24
C ASP A 214 5.91 0.72 14.62
N ASP A 215 5.58 1.88 15.18
CA ASP A 215 5.90 2.22 16.57
C ASP A 215 4.61 2.27 17.41
N PRO A 216 4.48 1.47 18.49
CA PRO A 216 3.35 1.57 19.43
C PRO A 216 3.21 2.97 20.07
N ALA A 217 4.29 3.74 20.16
CA ALA A 217 4.27 5.08 20.71
C ALA A 217 3.43 6.03 19.86
N ASP A 218 3.45 5.89 18.53
CA ASP A 218 2.69 6.77 17.62
C ASP A 218 1.19 6.61 17.83
N ILE A 219 0.68 5.38 17.98
CA ILE A 219 -0.72 5.12 18.34
C ILE A 219 -1.07 5.79 19.67
N LYS A 220 -0.19 5.65 20.67
CA LYS A 220 -0.42 6.22 22.00
C LYS A 220 -0.42 7.75 21.97
N ASP A 221 0.44 8.37 21.18
CA ASP A 221 0.59 9.81 21.09
C ASP A 221 -0.59 10.41 20.31
N LEU A 222 -0.97 9.82 19.18
CA LEU A 222 -2.17 10.18 18.40
C LEU A 222 -3.43 10.17 19.29
N LEU A 223 -3.72 9.04 19.93
CA LEU A 223 -4.93 8.89 20.74
C LEU A 223 -4.93 9.80 21.97
N TYR A 224 -3.75 10.08 22.53
CA TYR A 224 -3.60 10.99 23.65
C TYR A 224 -3.85 12.43 23.24
N GLU A 225 -3.28 12.87 22.13
CA GLU A 225 -3.45 14.22 21.58
C GLU A 225 -4.90 14.47 21.13
N MET A 226 -5.49 13.54 20.36
CA MET A 226 -6.89 13.59 19.96
C MET A 226 -7.83 13.70 21.15
N ARG A 227 -7.44 13.24 22.34
CA ARG A 227 -8.24 13.35 23.56
C ARG A 227 -8.47 14.79 24.02
N PHE A 228 -7.61 15.72 23.63
CA PHE A 228 -7.71 17.14 23.96
C PHE A 228 -8.52 17.94 22.94
N ASP A 229 -8.79 17.36 21.77
CA ASP A 229 -9.72 17.93 20.81
C ASP A 229 -11.17 17.91 21.35
N PRO A 230 -11.96 18.99 21.19
CA PRO A 230 -13.36 19.03 21.60
C PRO A 230 -14.25 17.92 21.03
N SER A 231 -13.98 17.39 19.83
CA SER A 231 -14.78 16.31 19.26
C SER A 231 -14.65 15.02 20.08
N SER A 232 -13.47 14.74 20.63
CA SER A 232 -13.20 13.56 21.47
C SER A 232 -13.48 13.82 22.95
N SER A 233 -13.05 14.97 23.48
CA SER A 233 -13.17 15.29 24.91
C SER A 233 -14.62 15.47 25.36
N ARG A 234 -15.48 16.03 24.49
CA ARG A 234 -16.91 16.26 24.81
C ARG A 234 -17.80 15.12 24.37
N PHE A 235 -17.51 14.52 23.21
CA PHE A 235 -18.44 13.58 22.58
C PHE A 235 -17.93 12.15 22.47
N GLY A 236 -16.63 11.88 22.60
CA GLY A 236 -16.15 10.51 22.41
C GLY A 236 -16.39 9.62 23.64
N GLU A 237 -17.05 8.48 23.42
CA GLU A 237 -17.23 7.40 24.39
C GLU A 237 -16.57 6.15 23.84
N PHE A 238 -15.70 5.51 24.64
CA PHE A 238 -14.75 4.52 24.13
C PHE A 238 -15.00 3.20 24.82
N GLY A 239 -15.09 2.14 24.02
CA GLY A 239 -15.07 0.78 24.50
C GLY A 239 -13.68 0.34 24.93
N ARG A 240 -13.39 -0.94 24.77
CA ARG A 240 -12.10 -1.49 25.19
C ARG A 240 -11.07 -1.38 24.08
N PHE A 241 -9.83 -1.11 24.47
CA PHE A 241 -8.69 -1.07 23.56
C PHE A 241 -8.01 -2.45 23.55
N ARG A 242 -7.84 -3.02 22.36
CA ARG A 242 -7.08 -4.24 22.10
C ARG A 242 -5.82 -3.87 21.35
N PHE A 243 -4.66 -4.26 21.87
CA PHE A 243 -3.37 -3.97 21.25
C PHE A 243 -2.69 -5.28 20.86
N GLY A 244 -2.17 -5.34 19.65
CA GLY A 244 -1.56 -6.55 19.13
C GLY A 244 -0.40 -6.31 18.18
N ARG A 245 0.28 -7.40 17.87
CA ARG A 245 1.43 -7.45 16.96
C ARG A 245 1.16 -8.44 15.84
N ARG A 246 1.36 -8.00 14.60
CA ARG A 246 1.18 -8.78 13.37
C ARG A 246 2.14 -9.95 13.36
N PHE A 247 1.72 -11.09 12.80
CA PHE A 247 2.63 -12.17 12.43
C PHE A 247 2.03 -13.04 11.33
N ALA A 248 2.88 -13.57 10.47
CA ALA A 248 2.45 -14.44 9.38
C ALA A 248 1.93 -15.80 9.91
N PRO A 249 0.95 -16.45 9.23
CA PRO A 249 0.38 -17.73 9.67
C PRO A 249 1.43 -18.81 9.99
N GLU A 250 2.52 -18.88 9.22
CA GLU A 250 3.59 -19.88 9.38
C GLU A 250 4.25 -19.81 10.76
N ASN A 251 4.22 -18.63 11.38
CA ASN A 251 4.76 -18.35 12.71
C ASN A 251 3.82 -18.80 13.85
N LEU A 252 2.64 -19.34 13.57
CA LEU A 252 1.72 -19.89 14.57
C LEU A 252 2.40 -20.96 15.45
N ARG A 253 3.28 -21.77 14.86
CA ARG A 253 4.06 -22.77 15.63
C ARG A 253 4.97 -22.11 16.67
N ALA A 254 5.65 -21.03 16.29
CA ALA A 254 6.51 -20.27 17.18
C ALA A 254 5.69 -19.58 18.28
N TYR A 255 4.55 -19.00 17.93
CA TYR A 255 3.61 -18.39 18.87
C TYR A 255 3.16 -19.36 19.96
N PHE A 256 2.63 -20.53 19.58
CA PHE A 256 2.17 -21.56 20.53
C PHE A 256 3.30 -22.19 21.35
N ALA A 257 4.55 -22.03 20.92
CA ALA A 257 5.75 -22.42 21.68
C ALA A 257 6.24 -21.31 22.63
N GLY A 258 5.61 -20.13 22.65
CA GLY A 258 6.02 -18.97 23.44
C GLY A 258 7.32 -18.33 22.93
N GLN A 259 7.60 -18.46 21.63
CA GLN A 259 8.76 -17.87 20.96
C GLN A 259 8.39 -16.52 20.35
N GLN A 260 9.41 -15.71 20.04
CA GLN A 260 9.20 -14.47 19.31
C GLN A 260 8.77 -14.79 17.88
N VAL A 261 7.66 -14.21 17.44
CA VAL A 261 7.18 -14.29 16.06
C VAL A 261 7.77 -13.13 15.26
N SER A 262 8.26 -13.39 14.05
CA SER A 262 8.69 -12.34 13.12
C SER A 262 7.48 -11.77 12.38
N THR A 263 7.55 -10.48 12.06
CA THR A 263 6.63 -9.83 11.12
C THR A 263 7.04 -10.11 9.67
N ASP A 264 8.29 -10.49 9.42
CA ASP A 264 8.79 -10.81 8.08
C ASP A 264 8.36 -12.24 7.67
N PRO A 265 7.59 -12.39 6.57
CA PRO A 265 7.16 -13.70 6.07
C PRO A 265 8.33 -14.57 5.57
N THR A 266 9.51 -14.01 5.32
CA THR A 266 10.70 -14.75 4.87
C THR A 266 11.50 -15.40 6.02
N ASP A 267 11.22 -15.01 7.26
CA ASP A 267 11.90 -15.49 8.48
C ASP A 267 11.31 -16.81 9.03
N GLY A 268 10.96 -17.75 8.15
CA GLY A 268 10.47 -19.09 8.51
C GLY A 268 11.50 -20.01 9.22
N LYS A 269 12.57 -19.43 9.79
CA LYS A 269 13.59 -20.12 10.57
C LYS A 269 13.43 -19.68 12.03
N PRO A 270 13.29 -20.62 12.99
CA PRO A 270 13.33 -20.24 14.39
C PRO A 270 14.62 -19.47 14.65
N VAL A 271 14.51 -18.26 15.19
CA VAL A 271 15.64 -17.43 15.59
C VAL A 271 16.36 -18.17 16.71
N GLU A 272 17.39 -18.96 16.35
CA GLU A 272 18.22 -19.65 17.32
C GLU A 272 18.97 -18.60 18.14
N GLY A 273 18.66 -18.57 19.42
CA GLY A 273 19.19 -17.62 20.37
C GLY A 273 20.71 -17.62 20.49
N ALA A 274 21.17 -16.47 21.00
CA ALA A 274 22.47 -16.19 21.60
C ALA A 274 23.37 -17.41 21.87
N ALA A 275 24.51 -17.38 21.18
CA ALA A 275 25.63 -18.31 21.22
C ALA A 275 26.02 -18.85 22.61
N SER A 276 26.19 -20.18 22.68
CA SER A 276 27.29 -20.76 23.47
C SER A 276 27.82 -22.08 22.86
N GLY A 277 28.96 -21.97 22.19
CA GLY A 277 30.13 -22.88 22.29
C GLY A 277 30.05 -24.34 21.82
N GLY A 278 30.90 -24.68 20.84
CA GLY A 278 31.81 -25.83 20.97
C GLY A 278 31.82 -26.88 19.85
N HIS A 279 32.85 -26.78 18.99
CA HIS A 279 33.65 -27.84 18.32
C HIS A 279 33.01 -29.14 17.77
N GLY A 280 33.33 -29.46 16.51
CA GLY A 280 33.42 -30.85 16.05
C GLY A 280 33.55 -31.06 14.54
N ASP A 281 34.78 -31.24 14.07
CA ASP A 281 35.21 -31.72 12.75
C ASP A 281 34.46 -32.96 12.21
N SER A 282 34.15 -33.02 10.91
CA SER A 282 34.73 -34.04 9.99
C SER A 282 34.08 -34.07 8.58
N SER A 283 34.99 -34.05 7.60
CA SER A 283 34.98 -34.50 6.20
C SER A 283 33.98 -35.58 5.71
N GLY A 284 33.60 -35.50 4.41
CA GLY A 284 33.44 -36.71 3.57
C GLY A 284 32.55 -36.66 2.32
N HIS A 285 33.16 -36.36 1.16
CA HIS A 285 33.01 -37.00 -0.19
C HIS A 285 31.65 -37.26 -0.90
N HIS A 286 31.57 -36.67 -2.11
CA HIS A 286 31.23 -37.20 -3.44
C HIS A 286 29.99 -38.08 -3.72
N GLY A 287 29.27 -37.71 -4.80
CA GLY A 287 28.49 -38.65 -5.61
C GLY A 287 27.71 -37.97 -6.75
N GLU A 288 28.30 -37.90 -7.95
CA GLU A 288 27.62 -37.59 -9.21
C GLU A 288 26.59 -38.67 -9.61
N SER A 289 25.47 -38.28 -10.24
CA SER A 289 24.87 -39.02 -11.36
C SER A 289 23.74 -38.21 -12.04
N SER A 290 23.86 -38.05 -13.35
CA SER A 290 22.77 -37.81 -14.33
C SER A 290 22.80 -38.97 -15.34
N PRO A 291 21.97 -39.05 -16.39
CA PRO A 291 20.58 -38.59 -16.62
C PRO A 291 19.68 -39.74 -17.14
N SER A 292 18.38 -39.50 -17.37
CA SER A 292 17.61 -40.33 -18.32
C SER A 292 16.54 -39.53 -19.06
N ASP A 293 16.69 -39.51 -20.39
CA ASP A 293 15.77 -39.04 -21.43
C ASP A 293 14.43 -39.83 -21.49
N GLY A 294 13.38 -39.20 -22.05
CA GLY A 294 12.32 -39.97 -22.71
C GLY A 294 10.95 -39.30 -22.97
N HIS A 295 10.87 -38.47 -24.01
CA HIS A 295 9.80 -38.36 -25.04
C HIS A 295 8.33 -37.91 -24.74
N HIS A 296 8.00 -36.73 -25.30
CA HIS A 296 6.90 -36.34 -26.21
C HIS A 296 5.52 -37.03 -26.24
N HIS A 297 4.47 -36.19 -26.16
CA HIS A 297 3.33 -35.92 -27.10
C HIS A 297 2.21 -35.29 -26.24
N GLY A 298 1.60 -34.13 -26.48
CA GLY A 298 1.27 -33.41 -27.70
C GLY A 298 -0.23 -33.55 -27.96
N ASP A 299 -1.07 -32.60 -27.48
CA ASP A 299 -2.31 -32.17 -28.14
C ASP A 299 -2.78 -30.82 -27.56
N ALA A 300 -3.40 -30.01 -28.40
CA ALA A 300 -3.71 -28.60 -28.24
C ALA A 300 -5.20 -28.42 -27.99
N SER A 301 -5.58 -27.38 -27.24
CA SER A 301 -6.91 -26.77 -27.36
C SER A 301 -6.85 -25.32 -26.93
N ALA A 302 -7.39 -24.48 -27.82
CA ALA A 302 -7.34 -23.03 -27.80
C ALA A 302 -8.43 -22.42 -26.89
N HIS A 303 -8.05 -21.39 -26.15
CA HIS A 303 -8.85 -20.31 -25.59
C HIS A 303 -7.91 -19.10 -25.62
N GLY A 304 -8.13 -18.06 -26.41
CA GLY A 304 -9.25 -17.13 -26.26
C GLY A 304 -8.77 -16.01 -25.34
N GLU A 305 -7.82 -15.20 -25.83
CA GLU A 305 -7.20 -14.07 -25.11
C GLU A 305 -8.26 -12.99 -24.88
N GLU A 306 -8.67 -12.82 -23.62
CA GLU A 306 -9.08 -11.53 -23.08
C GLU A 306 -7.81 -10.87 -22.51
N ALA A 307 -7.62 -9.59 -22.80
CA ALA A 307 -6.44 -8.84 -22.44
C ALA A 307 -6.47 -8.54 -20.92
N ASP A 308 -5.56 -9.15 -20.19
CA ASP A 308 -5.33 -8.97 -18.76
C ASP A 308 -4.01 -8.20 -18.55
N ALA A 309 -4.03 -7.24 -17.63
CA ALA A 309 -2.92 -6.37 -17.27
C ALA A 309 -1.82 -7.12 -16.49
N THR A 310 -0.98 -7.90 -17.19
CA THR A 310 0.15 -8.64 -16.59
C THR A 310 1.47 -8.54 -17.37
N ASP A 311 1.69 -7.47 -18.14
CA ASP A 311 2.77 -7.40 -19.15
C ASP A 311 4.07 -6.68 -18.69
N ASP A 312 4.13 -6.15 -17.46
CA ASP A 312 5.18 -5.21 -17.03
C ASP A 312 6.54 -5.87 -16.70
N ALA A 313 6.54 -7.13 -16.28
CA ALA A 313 7.78 -7.84 -15.93
C ALA A 313 8.63 -8.24 -17.16
N ASP A 314 8.07 -8.28 -18.38
CA ASP A 314 8.72 -8.82 -19.58
C ASP A 314 9.45 -7.75 -20.43
N VAL A 315 9.32 -6.45 -20.10
CA VAL A 315 9.93 -5.34 -20.85
C VAL A 315 11.41 -5.14 -20.51
N ARG A 316 11.79 -5.33 -19.22
CA ARG A 316 13.15 -5.06 -18.73
C ARG A 316 14.23 -5.89 -19.44
N PRO A 317 14.06 -7.21 -19.64
CA PRO A 317 15.04 -8.02 -20.37
C PRO A 317 15.21 -7.55 -21.83
N GLU A 318 14.14 -7.06 -22.45
CA GLU A 318 14.15 -6.58 -23.83
C GLU A 318 14.88 -5.23 -23.96
N LEU A 319 14.68 -4.31 -23.03
CA LEU A 319 15.44 -3.05 -22.95
C LEU A 319 16.93 -3.29 -22.62
N GLU A 320 17.24 -4.33 -21.82
CA GLU A 320 18.62 -4.72 -21.51
C GLU A 320 19.33 -5.27 -22.74
N GLU A 321 18.63 -6.10 -23.54
CA GLU A 321 19.14 -6.63 -24.81
C GLU A 321 19.39 -5.50 -25.84
N LEU A 322 18.56 -4.46 -25.83
CA LEU A 322 18.70 -3.28 -26.69
C LEU A 322 19.77 -2.29 -26.22
N GLY A 323 20.38 -2.50 -25.04
CA GLY A 323 21.50 -1.69 -24.56
C GLY A 323 21.12 -0.25 -24.16
N VAL A 324 19.83 -0.03 -23.88
CA VAL A 324 19.26 1.27 -23.50
C VAL A 324 19.94 1.87 -22.27
N TYR A 325 20.39 1.02 -21.34
CA TYR A 325 20.93 1.40 -20.02
C TYR A 325 22.33 2.02 -20.01
N ALA A 326 22.98 2.21 -21.16
CA ALA A 326 24.37 2.69 -21.18
C ALA A 326 25.33 1.88 -20.26
N GLY A 327 24.98 0.62 -19.91
CA GLY A 327 25.60 -0.20 -18.87
C GLY A 327 24.68 -1.33 -18.38
N GLN A 328 25.03 -2.06 -17.32
CA GLN A 328 24.10 -2.98 -16.63
C GLN A 328 23.14 -2.16 -15.74
N PRO A 329 21.82 -2.42 -15.75
CA PRO A 329 20.88 -1.75 -14.85
C PRO A 329 21.27 -1.96 -13.38
N HIS A 330 20.93 -1.00 -12.53
CA HIS A 330 20.88 -1.25 -11.09
C HIS A 330 19.76 -2.29 -10.91
N GLY A 331 20.09 -3.51 -10.48
CA GLY A 331 19.13 -4.61 -10.35
C GLY A 331 18.14 -4.43 -9.19
N GLU A 332 17.69 -3.21 -8.95
CA GLU A 332 16.74 -2.79 -7.93
C GLU A 332 15.42 -2.45 -8.64
N ASP A 333 14.32 -3.01 -8.17
CA ASP A 333 12.98 -2.74 -8.70
C ASP A 333 12.50 -1.39 -8.16
N ILE A 334 12.82 -0.30 -8.85
CA ILE A 334 12.35 1.04 -8.45
C ILE A 334 11.02 1.36 -9.14
N HIS A 335 10.02 1.69 -8.31
CA HIS A 335 8.69 2.13 -8.66
C HIS A 335 8.58 3.63 -8.47
N ALA A 336 7.93 4.32 -9.41
CA ALA A 336 7.77 5.76 -9.37
C ALA A 336 6.31 6.19 -9.28
N VAL A 337 6.05 7.22 -8.50
CA VAL A 337 4.81 7.99 -8.55
C VAL A 337 5.14 9.35 -9.15
N VAL A 338 4.40 9.76 -10.17
CA VAL A 338 4.56 11.08 -10.80
C VAL A 338 3.21 11.78 -10.82
N LEU A 339 3.11 12.91 -10.13
CA LEU A 339 1.92 13.76 -10.15
C LEU A 339 2.26 15.11 -10.75
N TYR A 340 1.31 15.72 -11.44
CA TYR A 340 1.43 17.04 -12.03
C TYR A 340 0.47 18.00 -11.33
N SER A 341 0.96 19.21 -11.05
CA SER A 341 0.26 20.26 -10.31
C SER A 341 0.31 21.58 -11.07
N GLU A 342 -0.78 22.34 -11.02
CA GLU A 342 -0.84 23.74 -11.50
C GLU A 342 -0.37 24.75 -10.43
N ALA A 343 0.02 24.28 -9.24
CA ALA A 343 0.56 25.13 -8.18
C ALA A 343 1.92 25.73 -8.57
N ASP A 344 2.26 26.85 -7.95
CA ASP A 344 3.60 27.43 -8.07
C ASP A 344 4.64 26.43 -7.54
N ALA A 345 5.72 26.24 -8.29
CA ALA A 345 6.71 25.21 -8.02
C ALA A 345 7.45 25.44 -6.68
N ASP A 346 7.61 26.70 -6.24
CA ASP A 346 8.20 27.03 -4.93
C ASP A 346 7.23 26.70 -3.78
N ASP A 347 5.93 26.98 -3.95
CA ASP A 347 4.90 26.64 -2.96
C ASP A 347 4.74 25.11 -2.83
N LEU A 348 4.76 24.40 -3.96
CA LEU A 348 4.72 22.94 -4.01
C LEU A 348 5.97 22.32 -3.37
N PHE A 349 7.13 22.96 -3.52
CA PHE A 349 8.37 22.52 -2.91
C PHE A 349 8.32 22.55 -1.37
N GLU A 350 7.74 23.60 -0.77
CA GLU A 350 7.62 23.68 0.70
C GLU A 350 6.79 22.53 1.28
N GLU A 351 5.66 22.19 0.64
CA GLU A 351 4.79 21.08 1.04
C GLU A 351 5.48 19.72 0.84
N VAL A 352 6.15 19.54 -0.30
CA VAL A 352 6.90 18.32 -0.61
C VAL A 352 8.08 18.12 0.34
N ASP A 353 8.80 19.16 0.76
CA ASP A 353 9.89 19.03 1.74
C ASP A 353 9.38 18.54 3.10
N GLY A 354 8.20 19.02 3.50
CA GLY A 354 7.49 18.54 4.70
C GLY A 354 7.12 17.07 4.62
N LEU A 355 6.51 16.63 3.51
CA LEU A 355 6.15 15.23 3.28
C LEU A 355 7.38 14.32 3.12
N ARG A 356 8.40 14.78 2.40
CA ARG A 356 9.65 14.05 2.15
C ARG A 356 10.34 13.68 3.46
N THR A 357 10.34 14.57 4.44
CA THR A 357 10.92 14.27 5.76
C THR A 357 10.25 13.04 6.40
N ASN A 358 8.95 12.82 6.17
CA ASN A 358 8.26 11.62 6.64
C ASN A 358 8.63 10.39 5.80
N PHE A 359 8.80 10.55 4.49
CA PHE A 359 9.17 9.44 3.61
C PHE A 359 10.59 8.93 3.84
N ASP A 360 11.53 9.82 4.20
CA ASP A 360 12.92 9.48 4.53
C ASP A 360 13.04 8.51 5.74
N HIS A 361 11.94 8.25 6.45
CA HIS A 361 11.89 7.25 7.52
C HIS A 361 11.67 5.80 7.03
N TYR A 362 11.28 5.61 5.77
CA TYR A 362 11.12 4.29 5.19
C TYR A 362 12.40 3.85 4.47
N ASP A 363 12.90 2.66 4.79
CA ASP A 363 14.07 2.09 4.12
C ASP A 363 13.85 1.87 2.61
N SER A 364 12.58 1.74 2.17
CA SER A 364 12.19 1.61 0.77
C SER A 364 12.06 2.94 0.02
N HIS A 365 12.16 4.08 0.70
CA HIS A 365 12.09 5.39 0.06
C HIS A 365 13.43 5.74 -0.57
N VAL A 366 13.43 6.03 -1.87
CA VAL A 366 14.64 6.38 -2.60
C VAL A 366 14.77 7.89 -2.74
N LYS A 367 13.68 8.57 -3.12
CA LYS A 367 13.67 10.01 -3.38
C LYS A 367 12.25 10.55 -3.51
N THR A 368 12.00 11.77 -3.06
CA THR A 368 10.87 12.59 -3.54
C THR A 368 11.39 13.97 -3.88
N ALA A 369 11.00 14.52 -5.03
CA ALA A 369 11.41 15.85 -5.44
C ALA A 369 10.39 16.53 -6.37
N VAL A 370 10.47 17.85 -6.42
CA VAL A 370 9.71 18.68 -7.36
C VAL A 370 10.57 18.99 -8.57
N TYR A 371 9.96 18.87 -9.74
CA TYR A 371 10.56 19.14 -11.02
C TYR A 371 9.76 20.25 -11.73
N ASP A 372 10.50 21.18 -12.31
CA ASP A 372 9.94 22.22 -13.15
C ASP A 372 9.69 21.67 -14.57
N THR A 373 8.61 22.12 -15.20
CA THR A 373 8.29 21.78 -16.59
C THR A 373 8.21 23.05 -17.44
N GLU A 374 8.44 22.91 -18.74
CA GLU A 374 8.29 24.03 -19.66
C GLU A 374 6.81 24.40 -19.94
N ASP A 375 5.84 23.61 -19.43
CA ASP A 375 4.42 23.66 -19.82
C ASP A 375 3.47 24.26 -18.75
N ASP A 376 3.96 25.18 -17.90
CA ASP A 376 3.19 25.84 -16.81
C ASP A 376 2.64 24.87 -15.72
N GLU A 377 3.04 23.59 -15.72
CA GLU A 377 2.75 22.59 -14.66
C GLU A 377 4.04 22.26 -13.90
N ALA A 378 4.00 22.06 -12.58
CA ALA A 378 5.09 21.45 -11.82
C ALA A 378 4.84 19.94 -11.68
N ALA A 379 5.89 19.13 -11.57
CA ALA A 379 5.76 17.69 -11.33
C ALA A 379 6.37 17.28 -9.99
N VAL A 380 5.66 16.46 -9.24
CA VAL A 380 6.18 15.80 -8.03
C VAL A 380 6.48 14.36 -8.37
N VAL A 381 7.72 13.95 -8.14
CA VAL A 381 8.19 12.62 -8.48
C VAL A 381 8.74 11.94 -7.24
N SER A 382 8.19 10.76 -6.92
CA SER A 382 8.58 9.96 -5.77
C SER A 382 9.01 8.56 -6.20
N LEU A 383 10.14 8.08 -5.69
CA LEU A 383 10.79 6.83 -6.05
C LEU A 383 10.87 5.90 -4.85
N TRP A 384 10.54 4.63 -5.08
CA TRP A 384 10.41 3.61 -4.03
C TRP A 384 10.96 2.26 -4.50
N GLU A 385 11.51 1.47 -3.58
CA GLU A 385 12.01 0.12 -3.86
C GLU A 385 10.91 -0.93 -4.02
N THR A 386 9.65 -0.60 -3.72
CA THR A 386 8.51 -1.51 -3.85
C THR A 386 7.27 -0.79 -4.37
N GLU A 387 6.49 -1.50 -5.18
CA GLU A 387 5.23 -0.99 -5.76
C GLU A 387 4.23 -0.58 -4.68
N ARG A 388 4.10 -1.42 -3.64
CA ARG A 388 3.22 -1.16 -2.50
C ARG A 388 3.56 0.16 -1.79
N ALA A 389 4.84 0.44 -1.59
CA ALA A 389 5.27 1.69 -0.97
C ALA A 389 5.01 2.90 -1.88
N ALA A 390 5.22 2.74 -3.20
CA ALA A 390 4.84 3.76 -4.18
C ALA A 390 3.33 4.06 -4.15
N ASN A 391 2.48 3.03 -4.19
CA ASN A 391 1.02 3.21 -4.15
C ASN A 391 0.54 3.89 -2.86
N THR A 392 1.14 3.53 -1.73
CA THR A 392 0.86 4.18 -0.44
C THR A 392 1.25 5.66 -0.48
N ALA A 393 2.45 5.97 -1.01
CA ALA A 393 2.93 7.34 -1.14
C ALA A 393 2.09 8.18 -2.10
N ALA A 394 1.58 7.58 -3.18
CA ALA A 394 0.71 8.25 -4.14
C ALA A 394 -0.52 8.88 -3.47
N GLY A 395 -1.13 8.17 -2.52
CA GLY A 395 -2.27 8.69 -1.75
C GLY A 395 -1.94 9.91 -0.87
N PHE A 396 -0.71 10.02 -0.36
CA PHE A 396 -0.28 11.21 0.40
C PHE A 396 0.09 12.37 -0.53
N LEU A 397 0.70 12.05 -1.66
CA LEU A 397 1.13 13.05 -2.64
C LEU A 397 -0.04 13.65 -3.43
N SER A 398 -1.17 12.94 -3.54
CA SER A 398 -2.38 13.49 -4.16
C SER A 398 -3.03 14.60 -3.34
N ASP A 399 -2.70 14.74 -2.06
CA ASP A 399 -3.20 15.82 -1.20
C ASP A 399 -2.41 17.14 -1.37
N LEU A 400 -1.38 17.16 -2.22
CA LEU A 400 -0.61 18.36 -2.51
C LEU A 400 -1.44 19.42 -3.24
N PRO A 401 -1.05 20.71 -3.14
CA PRO A 401 -1.80 21.80 -3.77
C PRO A 401 -1.96 21.63 -5.29
N ASP A 402 -3.16 21.91 -5.79
CA ASP A 402 -3.53 21.98 -7.21
C ASP A 402 -3.02 20.81 -8.08
N ILE A 403 -2.99 19.60 -7.52
CA ILE A 403 -2.70 18.39 -8.30
C ILE A 403 -3.82 18.19 -9.32
N VAL A 404 -3.46 18.08 -10.60
CA VAL A 404 -4.41 18.00 -11.72
C VAL A 404 -4.41 16.64 -12.42
N ARG A 405 -3.36 15.84 -12.25
CA ARG A 405 -3.28 14.48 -12.81
C ARG A 405 -2.10 13.68 -12.25
N GLN A 406 -2.24 12.36 -12.17
CA GLN A 406 -1.13 11.43 -12.01
C GLN A 406 -0.74 10.84 -13.37
N ALA A 407 0.55 10.59 -13.57
CA ALA A 407 1.02 9.90 -14.76
C ALA A 407 0.50 8.45 -14.75
N GLY A 408 -0.24 8.04 -15.80
CA GLY A 408 -0.83 6.69 -15.90
C GLY A 408 -2.36 6.63 -15.79
N ASP A 409 -3.02 7.74 -15.42
CA ASP A 409 -4.47 7.78 -15.12
C ASP A 409 -5.43 7.82 -16.34
N ASP A 410 -4.94 8.07 -17.56
CA ASP A 410 -5.80 8.34 -18.71
C ASP A 410 -6.11 7.03 -19.47
N GLU A 411 -7.38 6.60 -19.54
CA GLU A 411 -7.80 5.38 -20.29
C GLU A 411 -7.42 5.43 -21.78
N ALA A 412 -7.14 6.63 -22.32
CA ALA A 412 -6.63 6.83 -23.68
C ALA A 412 -5.10 6.64 -23.82
N ASP A 413 -4.35 6.55 -22.72
CA ASP A 413 -2.93 6.22 -22.65
C ASP A 413 -2.77 4.73 -22.37
N SER A 414 -3.09 3.86 -23.34
CA SER A 414 -3.01 2.40 -23.16
C SER A 414 -1.59 1.83 -23.01
N TRP A 415 -0.59 2.67 -22.79
CA TRP A 415 0.69 2.32 -22.19
C TRP A 415 1.25 3.55 -21.49
N GLY A 416 1.18 3.53 -20.16
CA GLY A 416 1.54 4.62 -19.28
C GLY A 416 2.96 5.14 -19.50
N THR A 417 3.14 6.41 -19.16
CA THR A 417 4.36 7.18 -19.41
C THR A 417 5.63 6.44 -18.97
N MET A 418 6.60 6.26 -19.86
CA MET A 418 7.89 5.71 -19.47
C MET A 418 8.80 6.81 -18.95
N GLY A 419 9.15 6.69 -17.67
CA GLY A 419 9.99 7.63 -16.96
C GLY A 419 11.47 7.23 -16.99
N MET A 420 12.35 8.16 -17.38
CA MET A 420 13.79 7.95 -17.35
C MET A 420 14.48 9.06 -16.55
N PHE A 421 15.19 8.69 -15.48
CA PHE A 421 15.99 9.62 -14.69
C PHE A 421 17.43 9.64 -15.16
N TYR A 422 17.97 10.84 -15.24
CA TYR A 422 19.33 11.12 -15.68
C TYR A 422 19.99 12.08 -14.70
N THR A 423 21.15 11.69 -14.19
CA THR A 423 22.04 12.65 -13.53
C THR A 423 23.10 13.08 -14.53
N VAL A 424 23.02 14.31 -15.02
CA VAL A 424 23.91 14.88 -16.06
C VAL A 424 25.16 15.49 -15.40
N LYS A 425 26.32 15.44 -16.06
CA LYS A 425 27.49 16.20 -15.60
C LYS A 425 27.22 17.70 -15.78
N PRO A 426 27.50 18.55 -14.78
CA PRO A 426 27.21 19.99 -14.86
C PRO A 426 27.78 20.69 -16.10
N GLU A 427 28.98 20.29 -16.55
CA GLU A 427 29.62 20.83 -17.75
C GLU A 427 28.93 20.45 -19.08
N HIS A 428 28.02 19.48 -19.07
CA HIS A 428 27.32 18.96 -20.25
C HIS A 428 25.80 19.18 -20.20
N ARG A 429 25.29 19.91 -19.20
CA ARG A 429 23.85 20.17 -19.05
C ARG A 429 23.25 20.86 -20.28
N GLU A 430 23.87 21.93 -20.76
CA GLU A 430 23.39 22.65 -21.95
C GLU A 430 23.42 21.76 -23.20
N ASP A 431 24.47 20.94 -23.34
CA ASP A 431 24.58 19.98 -24.44
C ASP A 431 23.47 18.92 -24.37
N PHE A 432 23.12 18.45 -23.17
CA PHE A 432 22.07 17.46 -22.93
C PHE A 432 20.68 18.01 -23.26
N VAL A 433 20.35 19.21 -22.79
CA VAL A 433 19.09 19.88 -23.10
C VAL A 433 18.95 20.14 -24.60
N SER A 434 20.02 20.60 -25.26
CA SER A 434 20.02 20.80 -26.72
C SER A 434 19.81 19.49 -27.48
N THR A 435 20.48 18.41 -27.05
CA THR A 435 20.35 17.09 -27.68
C THR A 435 18.95 16.52 -27.47
N PHE A 436 18.37 16.71 -26.29
CA PHE A 436 16.99 16.34 -26.01
C PHE A 436 16.00 17.07 -26.92
N ALA A 437 16.17 18.37 -27.15
CA ALA A 437 15.32 19.14 -28.05
C ALA A 437 15.39 18.62 -29.51
N ASP A 438 16.59 18.22 -29.96
CA ASP A 438 16.76 17.61 -31.29
C ASP A 438 16.05 16.25 -31.40
N VAL A 439 16.09 15.43 -30.34
CA VAL A 439 15.37 14.14 -30.27
C VAL A 439 13.86 14.34 -30.13
N GLY A 440 13.42 15.35 -29.39
CA GLY A 440 12.01 15.74 -29.26
C GLY A 440 11.39 16.05 -30.61
N GLY A 441 12.10 16.77 -31.48
CA GLY A 441 11.65 17.04 -32.85
C GLY A 441 11.54 15.79 -33.74
N LEU A 442 12.32 14.74 -33.46
CA LEU A 442 12.16 13.44 -34.14
C LEU A 442 10.95 12.67 -33.62
N LEU A 443 10.71 12.71 -32.30
CA LEU A 443 9.60 12.05 -31.64
C LEU A 443 8.23 12.62 -32.09
N GLU A 444 8.12 13.93 -32.29
CA GLU A 444 6.90 14.57 -32.78
C GLU A 444 6.42 14.03 -34.14
N GLU A 445 7.33 13.51 -34.97
CA GLU A 445 7.02 12.94 -36.28
C GLU A 445 6.71 11.43 -36.25
N MET A 446 6.83 10.79 -35.09
CA MET A 446 6.62 9.35 -34.93
C MET A 446 5.16 8.99 -34.73
N ASP A 447 4.68 8.02 -35.51
CA ASP A 447 3.37 7.42 -35.29
C ASP A 447 3.33 6.75 -33.90
N GLY A 448 2.26 7.01 -33.14
CA GLY A 448 2.07 6.48 -31.79
C GLY A 448 2.75 7.29 -30.67
N HIS A 449 3.59 8.28 -30.98
CA HIS A 449 4.10 9.23 -29.98
C HIS A 449 3.04 10.29 -29.64
N ARG A 450 2.84 10.58 -28.35
CA ARG A 450 1.88 11.59 -27.88
C ARG A 450 2.56 12.85 -27.38
N LYS A 451 3.48 12.70 -26.43
CA LYS A 451 4.18 13.81 -25.78
C LYS A 451 5.45 13.30 -25.12
N THR A 452 6.54 14.06 -25.19
CA THR A 452 7.69 13.87 -24.32
C THR A 452 8.08 15.20 -23.70
N SER A 453 8.34 15.19 -22.41
CA SER A 453 8.78 16.37 -21.66
C SER A 453 10.08 16.05 -20.94
N LEU A 454 11.00 17.02 -20.92
CA LEU A 454 12.18 17.00 -20.07
C LEU A 454 11.89 17.90 -18.87
N LEU A 455 12.04 17.32 -17.68
CA LEU A 455 11.76 17.96 -16.42
C LEU A 455 13.08 18.11 -15.66
N ALA A 456 13.31 19.27 -15.07
CA ALA A 456 14.51 19.56 -14.29
C ALA A 456 14.16 19.66 -12.80
N ASN A 457 14.90 18.94 -11.96
CA ASN A 457 14.71 19.01 -10.52
C ASN A 457 15.02 20.42 -10.00
N LEU A 458 14.15 20.97 -9.15
CA LEU A 458 14.32 22.31 -8.58
C LEU A 458 15.55 22.42 -7.65
N GLU A 459 15.91 21.35 -6.95
CA GLU A 459 17.04 21.33 -6.00
C GLU A 459 18.38 21.06 -6.68
N ASP A 460 18.37 20.27 -7.76
CA ASP A 460 19.56 19.94 -8.56
C ASP A 460 19.21 19.93 -10.04
N GLU A 461 19.48 21.02 -10.74
CA GLU A 461 19.21 21.17 -12.17
C GLU A 461 19.93 20.15 -13.08
N ASN A 462 20.82 19.33 -12.52
CA ASN A 462 21.49 18.23 -13.24
C ASN A 462 20.77 16.89 -13.09
N ASP A 463 19.85 16.79 -12.13
CA ASP A 463 18.93 15.68 -12.00
C ASP A 463 17.68 15.94 -12.86
N MET A 464 17.57 15.16 -13.92
CA MET A 464 16.60 15.36 -14.98
C MET A 464 15.71 14.13 -15.10
N PHE A 465 14.43 14.37 -15.39
CA PHE A 465 13.44 13.33 -15.62
C PHE A 465 12.83 13.51 -17.00
N ILE A 466 12.87 12.46 -17.83
CA ILE A 466 12.18 12.43 -19.12
C ILE A 466 10.91 11.61 -18.93
N ALA A 467 9.76 12.26 -19.14
CA ALA A 467 8.45 11.61 -19.21
C ALA A 467 8.01 11.52 -20.67
N SER A 468 7.73 10.32 -21.16
CA SER A 468 7.26 10.09 -22.55
C SER A 468 5.97 9.28 -22.60
N ARG A 469 4.97 9.77 -23.34
CA ARG A 469 3.63 9.18 -23.55
C ARG A 469 3.51 8.58 -24.96
N TRP A 470 2.94 7.38 -25.03
CA TRP A 470 2.80 6.59 -26.25
C TRP A 470 1.41 5.96 -26.35
N ASP A 471 0.97 5.65 -27.57
CA ASP A 471 -0.30 4.97 -27.83
C ASP A 471 -0.28 3.50 -27.41
N SER A 472 0.87 2.84 -27.59
CA SER A 472 1.06 1.44 -27.21
C SER A 472 2.50 1.14 -26.83
N ARG A 473 2.69 0.00 -26.16
CA ARG A 473 4.01 -0.57 -25.86
C ARG A 473 4.83 -0.77 -27.14
N GLU A 474 4.18 -1.28 -28.19
CA GLU A 474 4.85 -1.55 -29.47
C GLU A 474 5.43 -0.28 -30.09
N ASP A 475 4.71 0.85 -30.02
CA ASP A 475 5.17 2.13 -30.56
C ASP A 475 6.38 2.67 -29.80
N ALA A 476 6.37 2.56 -28.46
CA ALA A 476 7.51 2.94 -27.62
C ALA A 476 8.75 2.07 -27.88
N MET A 477 8.56 0.76 -28.06
CA MET A 477 9.65 -0.17 -28.36
C MET A 477 10.19 0.00 -29.79
N GLU A 478 9.38 0.45 -30.75
CA GLU A 478 9.86 0.81 -32.08
C GLU A 478 10.86 1.98 -32.02
N PHE A 479 10.59 2.99 -31.20
CA PHE A 479 11.53 4.09 -30.96
C PHE A 479 12.86 3.61 -30.38
N PHE A 480 12.84 2.76 -29.35
CA PHE A 480 14.07 2.27 -28.74
C PHE A 480 14.91 1.37 -29.64
N ARG A 481 14.29 0.73 -30.63
CA ARG A 481 14.99 -0.06 -31.65
C ARG A 481 15.52 0.82 -32.80
N SER A 482 15.23 2.11 -32.81
CA SER A 482 15.66 3.02 -33.88
C SER A 482 17.15 3.36 -33.79
N ASP A 483 17.80 3.49 -34.95
CA ASP A 483 19.20 3.92 -35.03
C ASP A 483 19.42 5.31 -34.39
N ALA A 484 18.39 6.18 -34.45
CA ALA A 484 18.43 7.52 -33.86
C ALA A 484 18.49 7.50 -32.33
N PHE A 485 17.77 6.58 -31.68
CA PHE A 485 17.84 6.38 -30.24
C PHE A 485 19.19 5.76 -29.83
N GLY A 486 19.66 4.76 -30.56
CA GLY A 486 20.97 4.12 -30.33
C GLY A 486 22.14 5.11 -30.34
N ASP A 487 22.18 6.00 -31.35
CA ASP A 487 23.19 7.05 -31.45
C ASP A 487 23.15 8.05 -30.27
N THR A 488 21.95 8.34 -29.76
CA THR A 488 21.74 9.23 -28.61
C THR A 488 22.19 8.59 -27.29
N VAL A 489 21.92 7.30 -27.10
CA VAL A 489 22.36 6.52 -25.93
C VAL A 489 23.88 6.37 -25.89
N GLU A 490 24.53 6.18 -27.04
CA GLU A 490 26.00 6.14 -27.12
C GLU A 490 26.63 7.48 -26.74
N TRP A 491 26.06 8.60 -27.16
CA TRP A 491 26.49 9.94 -26.76
C TRP A 491 26.22 10.22 -25.27
N GLY A 492 25.07 9.78 -24.74
CA GLY A 492 24.66 9.91 -23.35
C GLY A 492 25.70 9.37 -22.35
N ARG A 493 26.44 8.32 -22.72
CA ARG A 493 27.46 7.67 -21.86
C ARG A 493 28.57 8.61 -21.40
N ASP A 494 28.94 9.59 -22.21
CA ASP A 494 30.05 10.49 -21.90
C ASP A 494 29.60 11.72 -21.08
N VAL A 495 28.30 12.05 -21.12
CA VAL A 495 27.74 13.27 -20.52
C VAL A 495 27.03 13.02 -19.17
N LEU A 496 26.65 11.79 -18.87
CA LEU A 496 26.00 11.44 -17.61
C LEU A 496 27.00 11.22 -16.46
N ALA A 497 26.63 11.71 -15.28
CA ALA A 497 27.36 11.56 -14.03
C ALA A 497 27.04 10.24 -13.33
N ASP A 498 25.84 9.71 -13.53
CA ASP A 498 25.40 8.39 -13.06
C ASP A 498 24.64 7.63 -14.16
N ARG A 499 24.40 6.33 -13.97
CA ARG A 499 23.64 5.52 -14.92
C ARG A 499 22.14 5.90 -14.88
N PRO A 500 21.46 5.92 -16.04
CA PRO A 500 20.03 6.20 -16.08
C PRO A 500 19.23 5.18 -15.26
N ARG A 501 18.19 5.65 -14.56
CA ARG A 501 17.23 4.80 -13.88
C ARG A 501 15.92 4.83 -14.65
N HIS A 502 15.46 3.68 -15.10
CA HIS A 502 14.12 3.54 -15.66
C HIS A 502 13.17 3.21 -14.52
N VAL A 503 11.99 3.81 -14.55
CA VAL A 503 10.94 3.51 -13.58
C VAL A 503 9.67 3.16 -14.31
N PHE A 504 8.92 2.27 -13.69
CA PHE A 504 7.53 2.03 -14.03
C PHE A 504 6.70 2.89 -13.09
N LEU A 505 5.69 3.53 -13.65
CA LEU A 505 4.75 4.28 -12.85
C LEU A 505 3.86 3.28 -12.11
N ALA A 506 3.73 3.48 -10.81
CA ALA A 506 2.84 2.71 -9.93
C ALA A 506 1.41 3.25 -10.00
#